data_AF-A0A7C9FSB4-F1
#
_entry.id   AF-A0A7C9FSB4-F1
#
_cell.length_a   1.000
_cell.length_b   1.000
_cell.length_c   1.000
_cell.angle_alpha   90.00
_cell.angle_beta   90.00
_cell.angle_gamma   90.00
#
_symmetry.space_group_name_H-M   'P 1'
#
loop_
_entity.id
_entity.type
_entity.pdbx_description
1 polymer ?
#
loop_
_entity_poly.entity_id
_entity_poly.type
_entity_poly.pdbx_seq_one_letter_code
_entity_poly.pdbx_strand_id
1 'polypeptide(L)'
;MDFQELSTLWNSNDQEISQQIEIKQKLVKEASMRQVRVHLAEIKWTSYFELAVNLLFVQFMGRYLVDNFSEMKFFVPGLLLFALTAVSLIFSTYKLTLYYGIQAGFSVVQTQRKVARLRYLELLGTNLLYVAIPLFYAPFMIVIAKVVAGYDLYRHSAWLAYGTLGSMVVALVVVYLLKKFPSKRLQEAQSFLAELKEAE
;
A
#
# COMPACT_ATOMS: atom_id res chain seq x y z
N MET A 1 54.33 -7.80 38.04
CA MET A 1 53.35 -7.15 37.15
C MET A 1 53.36 -5.69 37.50
N ASP A 2 53.79 -4.88 36.55
CA ASP A 2 53.83 -3.43 36.74
C ASP A 2 52.42 -2.85 36.64
N PHE A 3 52.12 -1.82 37.42
CA PHE A 3 50.80 -1.19 37.42
C PHE A 3 50.42 -0.63 36.03
N GLN A 4 51.43 -0.22 35.26
CA GLN A 4 51.29 0.21 33.87
C GLN A 4 50.83 -0.92 32.95
N GLU A 5 51.26 -2.16 33.20
CA GLU A 5 50.91 -3.34 32.41
C GLU A 5 49.44 -3.76 32.62
N LEU A 6 48.94 -3.62 33.86
CA LEU A 6 47.53 -3.86 34.18
C LEU A 6 46.61 -2.78 33.58
N SER A 7 47.05 -1.52 33.57
CA SER A 7 46.30 -0.40 33.00
C SER A 7 46.15 -0.53 31.47
N THR A 8 47.20 -0.94 30.77
CA THR A 8 47.16 -1.14 29.31
C THR A 8 46.27 -2.33 28.93
N LEU A 9 46.36 -3.45 29.66
CA LEU A 9 45.47 -4.60 29.48
C LEU A 9 44.00 -4.22 29.70
N TRP A 10 43.70 -3.46 30.76
CA TRP A 10 42.33 -3.01 31.05
C TRP A 10 41.77 -2.13 29.93
N ASN A 11 42.52 -1.12 29.49
CA ASN A 11 42.08 -0.22 28.42
C ASN A 11 41.88 -0.94 27.08
N SER A 12 42.74 -1.92 26.75
CA SER A 12 42.59 -2.72 25.53
C SER A 12 41.31 -3.57 25.55
N ASN A 13 41.00 -4.20 26.69
CA ASN A 13 39.77 -4.97 26.86
C ASN A 13 38.52 -4.09 26.79
N ASP A 14 38.54 -2.91 27.40
CA ASP A 14 37.40 -1.99 27.37
C ASP A 14 37.12 -1.49 25.94
N GLN A 15 38.18 -1.27 25.15
CA GLN A 15 38.09 -0.90 23.75
C GLN A 15 37.55 -2.04 22.88
N GLU A 16 37.98 -3.29 23.11
CA GLU A 16 37.43 -4.47 22.44
C GLU A 16 35.97 -4.72 22.79
N ILE A 17 35.58 -4.59 24.07
CA ILE A 17 34.19 -4.72 24.51
C ILE A 17 33.32 -3.65 23.86
N SER A 18 33.77 -2.40 23.84
CA SER A 18 33.05 -1.30 23.19
C SER A 18 32.84 -1.54 21.70
N GLN A 19 33.89 -2.01 21.00
CA GLN A 19 33.79 -2.38 19.58
C GLN A 19 32.84 -3.55 19.35
N GLN A 20 32.86 -4.58 20.21
CA GLN A 20 31.93 -5.70 20.13
C GLN A 20 30.49 -5.27 20.37
N ILE A 21 30.23 -4.35 21.29
CA ILE A 21 28.90 -3.78 21.54
C ILE A 21 28.40 -3.03 20.30
N GLU A 22 29.23 -2.17 19.70
CA GLU A 22 28.85 -1.41 18.50
C GLU A 22 28.57 -2.34 17.31
N ILE A 23 29.39 -3.37 17.12
CA ILE A 23 29.19 -4.39 16.07
C ILE A 23 27.89 -5.16 16.31
N LYS A 24 27.63 -5.60 17.55
CA LYS A 24 26.38 -6.30 17.89
C LYS A 24 25.16 -5.43 17.66
N GLN A 25 25.21 -4.15 18.03
CA GLN A 25 24.12 -3.19 17.77
C GLN A 25 23.88 -3.00 16.25
N LYS A 26 24.94 -2.89 15.45
CA LYS A 26 24.82 -2.82 13.98
C LYS A 26 24.20 -4.09 13.40
N LEU A 27 24.64 -5.26 13.85
CA LEU A 27 24.11 -6.56 13.40
C LEU A 27 22.64 -6.75 13.78
N VAL A 28 22.26 -6.40 15.02
CA VAL A 28 20.87 -6.44 15.48
C VAL A 28 20.03 -5.49 14.62
N LYS A 29 20.49 -4.25 14.40
CA LYS A 29 19.79 -3.28 13.53
C LYS A 29 19.64 -3.77 12.10
N GLU A 30 20.66 -4.41 11.51
CA GLU A 30 20.59 -4.96 10.16
C GLU A 30 19.64 -6.16 10.06
N ALA A 31 19.71 -7.09 11.02
CA ALA A 31 18.80 -8.23 11.10
C ALA A 31 17.35 -7.77 11.26
N SER A 32 17.14 -6.78 12.12
CA SER A 32 15.84 -6.12 12.34
C SER A 32 15.28 -5.51 11.07
N MET A 33 16.11 -4.72 10.38
CA MET A 33 15.74 -4.08 9.12
C MET A 33 15.47 -5.12 8.02
N ARG A 34 16.19 -6.23 8.01
CA ARG A 34 15.97 -7.34 7.07
C ARG A 34 14.61 -8.00 7.29
N GLN A 35 14.20 -8.22 8.54
CA GLN A 35 12.89 -8.79 8.87
C GLN A 35 11.75 -7.85 8.45
N VAL A 36 11.87 -6.55 8.73
CA VAL A 36 10.93 -5.52 8.26
C VAL A 36 10.84 -5.51 6.72
N ARG A 37 11.97 -5.65 6.01
CA ARG A 37 11.97 -5.75 4.53
C ARG A 37 11.20 -6.96 4.02
N VAL A 38 11.34 -8.13 4.65
CA VAL A 38 10.61 -9.34 4.25
C VAL A 38 9.10 -9.12 4.40
N HIS A 39 8.67 -8.46 5.48
CA HIS A 39 7.24 -8.16 5.71
C HIS A 39 6.70 -7.11 4.72
N LEU A 40 7.54 -6.15 4.30
CA LEU A 40 7.15 -5.14 3.32
C LEU A 40 7.27 -5.60 1.85
N ALA A 41 7.94 -6.73 1.58
CA ALA A 41 8.11 -7.24 0.22
C ALA A 41 6.78 -7.61 -0.47
N GLU A 42 5.78 -8.03 0.31
CA GLU A 42 4.42 -8.30 -0.18
C GLU A 42 3.73 -7.02 -0.66
N ILE A 43 3.90 -5.92 0.07
CA ILE A 43 3.37 -4.60 -0.31
C ILE A 43 4.01 -4.12 -1.61
N LYS A 44 5.31 -4.37 -1.79
CA LYS A 44 6.02 -4.11 -3.04
C LYS A 44 5.35 -4.86 -4.20
N TRP A 45 5.22 -6.18 -4.12
CA TRP A 45 4.66 -6.99 -5.19
C TRP A 45 3.20 -6.64 -5.50
N THR A 46 2.40 -6.43 -4.46
CA THR A 46 1.00 -5.99 -4.59
C THR A 46 0.92 -4.63 -5.27
N SER A 47 1.79 -3.68 -4.90
CA SER A 47 1.82 -2.34 -5.51
C SER A 47 2.29 -2.39 -6.98
N TYR A 48 3.22 -3.27 -7.34
CA TYR A 48 3.62 -3.48 -8.74
C TYR A 48 2.49 -4.05 -9.58
N PHE A 49 1.79 -5.06 -9.05
CA PHE A 49 0.64 -5.64 -9.72
C PHE A 49 -0.48 -4.61 -9.89
N GLU A 50 -0.79 -3.84 -8.84
CA GLU A 50 -1.76 -2.74 -8.86
C GLU A 50 -1.40 -1.68 -9.92
N LEU A 51 -0.12 -1.28 -10.00
CA LEU A 51 0.36 -0.36 -11.04
C LEU A 51 0.21 -0.93 -12.46
N ALA A 52 0.58 -2.19 -12.69
CA ALA A 52 0.47 -2.82 -13.99
C ALA A 52 -1.00 -2.90 -14.46
N VAL A 53 -1.90 -3.32 -13.58
CA VAL A 53 -3.34 -3.37 -13.86
C VAL A 53 -3.89 -1.97 -14.13
N ASN A 54 -3.55 -0.98 -13.30
CA ASN A 54 -4.00 0.40 -13.50
C ASN A 54 -3.49 1.00 -14.82
N LEU A 55 -2.24 0.72 -15.22
CA LEU A 55 -1.71 1.19 -16.50
C LEU A 55 -2.46 0.61 -17.70
N LEU A 56 -2.72 -0.70 -17.69
CA LEU A 56 -3.53 -1.35 -18.73
C LEU A 56 -4.94 -0.75 -18.77
N PHE A 57 -5.53 -0.50 -17.60
CA PHE A 57 -6.87 0.05 -17.49
C PHE A 57 -6.94 1.51 -17.97
N VAL A 58 -5.92 2.34 -17.66
CA VAL A 58 -5.80 3.72 -18.17
C VAL A 58 -5.70 3.73 -19.69
N GLN A 59 -4.92 2.83 -20.28
CA GLN A 59 -4.82 2.72 -21.74
C GLN A 59 -6.17 2.34 -22.38
N PHE A 60 -6.86 1.36 -21.79
CA PHE A 60 -8.19 0.93 -22.23
C PHE A 60 -9.23 2.06 -22.11
N MET A 61 -9.28 2.74 -20.96
CA MET A 61 -10.18 3.88 -20.73
C MET A 61 -9.86 5.07 -21.64
N GLY A 62 -8.58 5.36 -21.88
CA GLY A 62 -8.16 6.44 -22.77
C GLY A 62 -8.69 6.25 -24.18
N ARG A 63 -8.60 5.02 -24.72
CA ARG A 63 -9.19 4.69 -26.01
C ARG A 63 -10.72 4.80 -25.99
N TYR A 64 -11.37 4.23 -24.97
CA TYR A 64 -12.83 4.30 -24.83
C TYR A 64 -13.36 5.74 -24.81
N LEU A 65 -12.67 6.65 -24.11
CA LEU A 65 -13.06 8.06 -24.02
C LEU A 65 -12.95 8.78 -25.37
N VAL A 66 -11.92 8.49 -26.17
CA VAL A 66 -11.77 9.06 -27.51
C VAL A 66 -12.89 8.56 -28.43
N ASP A 67 -13.17 7.26 -28.40
CA ASP A 67 -14.20 6.64 -29.24
C ASP A 67 -15.63 7.11 -28.88
N ASN A 68 -15.86 7.54 -27.63
CA ASN A 68 -17.17 7.94 -27.11
C ASN A 68 -17.26 9.45 -26.81
N PHE A 69 -16.34 10.27 -27.32
CA PHE A 69 -16.30 11.71 -27.03
C PHE A 69 -17.59 12.44 -27.43
N SER A 70 -18.24 12.00 -28.50
CA SER A 70 -19.49 12.61 -28.99
C SER A 70 -20.74 12.21 -28.19
N GLU A 71 -20.68 11.12 -27.42
CA GLU A 71 -21.83 10.60 -26.68
C GLU A 71 -21.69 10.86 -25.17
N MET A 72 -22.13 12.05 -24.71
CA MET A 72 -22.00 12.48 -23.31
C MET A 72 -22.50 11.44 -22.28
N LYS A 73 -23.55 10.68 -22.62
CA LYS A 73 -24.10 9.62 -21.75
C LYS A 73 -23.08 8.55 -21.38
N PHE A 74 -22.16 8.22 -22.30
CA PHE A 74 -21.13 7.21 -22.08
C PHE A 74 -19.77 7.82 -21.72
N PHE A 75 -19.55 9.07 -22.11
CA PHE A 75 -18.36 9.83 -21.76
C PHE A 75 -18.27 10.10 -20.26
N VAL A 76 -19.34 10.56 -19.61
CA VAL A 76 -19.32 10.90 -18.16
C VAL A 76 -18.95 9.70 -17.28
N PRO A 77 -19.57 8.52 -17.42
CA PRO A 77 -19.16 7.33 -16.68
C PRO A 77 -17.71 6.91 -16.96
N GLY A 78 -17.28 6.96 -18.23
CA GLY A 78 -15.90 6.66 -18.61
C GLY A 78 -14.90 7.62 -17.95
N LEU A 79 -15.23 8.91 -17.89
CA LEU A 79 -14.37 9.93 -17.28
C LEU A 79 -14.26 9.72 -15.78
N LEU A 80 -15.36 9.32 -15.13
CA LEU A 80 -15.38 9.01 -13.71
C LEU A 80 -14.48 7.81 -13.40
N LEU A 81 -14.57 6.73 -14.17
CA LEU A 81 -13.67 5.57 -14.05
C LEU A 81 -12.21 5.95 -14.28
N PHE A 82 -11.95 6.78 -15.29
CA PHE A 82 -10.61 7.26 -15.58
C PHE A 82 -10.02 8.05 -14.41
N ALA A 83 -10.81 8.98 -13.82
CA ALA A 83 -10.40 9.75 -12.66
C ALA A 83 -10.13 8.86 -11.43
N LEU A 84 -11.00 7.89 -11.14
CA LEU A 84 -10.80 6.92 -10.05
C LEU A 84 -9.52 6.10 -10.24
N THR A 85 -9.25 5.67 -11.48
CA THR A 85 -8.04 4.90 -11.81
C THR A 85 -6.79 5.76 -11.66
N ALA A 86 -6.84 7.03 -12.11
CA ALA A 86 -5.73 7.97 -11.94
C ALA A 86 -5.40 8.21 -10.46
N VAL A 87 -6.42 8.40 -9.62
CA VAL A 87 -6.24 8.50 -8.16
C VAL A 87 -5.58 7.23 -7.61
N SER A 88 -6.06 6.05 -7.98
CA SER A 88 -5.49 4.77 -7.55
C SER A 88 -4.02 4.60 -7.97
N LEU A 89 -3.67 5.08 -9.15
CA LEU A 89 -2.29 5.08 -9.67
C LEU A 89 -1.37 6.01 -8.84
N ILE A 90 -1.85 7.21 -8.48
CA ILE A 90 -1.13 8.13 -7.58
C ILE A 90 -0.89 7.49 -6.22
N PHE A 91 -1.93 6.87 -5.62
CA PHE A 91 -1.79 6.19 -4.33
C PHE A 91 -0.79 5.03 -4.41
N SER A 92 -0.86 4.21 -5.45
CA SER A 92 0.07 3.07 -5.65
C SER A 92 1.52 3.54 -5.82
N THR A 93 1.74 4.60 -6.59
CA THR A 93 3.06 5.22 -6.76
C THR A 93 3.58 5.77 -5.43
N TYR A 94 2.72 6.44 -4.66
CA TYR A 94 3.11 6.97 -3.35
C TYR A 94 3.48 5.87 -2.34
N LYS A 95 2.72 4.76 -2.29
CA LYS A 95 3.08 3.57 -1.48
C LYS A 95 4.48 3.07 -1.84
N LEU A 96 4.78 3.00 -3.14
CA LEU A 96 6.07 2.51 -3.64
C LEU A 96 7.22 3.46 -3.27
N THR A 97 7.03 4.77 -3.41
CA THR A 97 8.00 5.79 -2.97
C THR A 97 8.26 5.70 -1.46
N LEU A 98 7.22 5.47 -0.66
CA LEU A 98 7.35 5.30 0.79
C LEU A 98 8.14 4.03 1.13
N TYR A 99 7.89 2.94 0.40
CA TYR A 99 8.63 1.67 0.52
C TYR A 99 10.12 1.84 0.21
N TYR A 100 10.47 2.46 -0.93
CA TYR A 100 11.87 2.74 -1.27
C TYR A 100 12.52 3.69 -0.28
N GLY A 101 11.75 4.63 0.26
CA GLY A 101 12.18 5.51 1.35
C GLY A 101 12.54 4.77 2.64
N ILE A 102 12.07 3.55 2.90
CA ILE A 102 12.46 2.78 4.10
C ILE A 102 13.85 2.13 3.92
N GLN A 103 14.32 1.95 2.68
CA GLN A 103 15.56 1.22 2.40
C GLN A 103 16.85 2.01 2.62
N ALA A 104 16.81 3.35 2.65
CA ALA A 104 18.01 4.20 2.59
C ALA A 104 18.73 4.45 3.94
N GLY A 105 18.75 3.49 4.87
CA GLY A 105 19.61 3.56 6.06
C GLY A 105 19.20 4.59 7.14
N PHE A 106 17.93 5.00 7.17
CA PHE A 106 17.42 5.99 8.11
C PHE A 106 17.39 5.50 9.58
N SER A 107 17.30 6.44 10.52
CA SER A 107 17.16 6.13 11.95
C SER A 107 15.86 5.34 12.24
N VAL A 108 15.84 4.59 13.35
CA VAL A 108 14.69 3.75 13.76
C VAL A 108 13.39 4.57 13.82
N VAL A 109 13.47 5.79 14.36
CA VAL A 109 12.34 6.74 14.46
C VAL A 109 11.78 7.13 13.08
N GLN A 110 12.64 7.36 12.09
CA GLN A 110 12.19 7.70 10.74
C GLN A 110 11.53 6.51 10.04
N THR A 111 12.01 5.30 10.30
CA THR A 111 11.43 4.06 9.80
C THR A 111 10.05 3.81 10.40
N GLN A 112 9.91 3.97 11.72
CA GLN A 112 8.61 3.90 12.41
C GLN A 112 7.61 4.88 11.83
N ARG A 113 8.01 6.15 11.58
CA ARG A 113 7.12 7.17 10.99
C ARG A 113 6.65 6.81 9.59
N LYS A 114 7.52 6.23 8.76
CA LYS A 114 7.17 5.78 7.39
C LYS A 114 6.23 4.57 7.43
N VAL A 115 6.49 3.59 8.30
CA VAL A 115 5.60 2.43 8.50
C VAL A 115 4.24 2.86 9.03
N ALA A 116 4.18 3.80 9.99
CA ALA A 116 2.93 4.36 10.49
C ALA A 116 2.13 5.08 9.38
N ARG A 117 2.80 5.85 8.51
CA ARG A 117 2.16 6.46 7.34
C ARG A 117 1.62 5.40 6.38
N LEU A 118 2.38 4.34 6.11
CA LEU A 118 1.94 3.24 5.25
C LEU A 118 0.65 2.60 5.76
N ARG A 119 0.58 2.33 7.07
CA ARG A 119 -0.64 1.81 7.73
C ARG A 119 -1.81 2.78 7.62
N TYR A 120 -1.56 4.08 7.79
CA TYR A 120 -2.60 5.09 7.59
C TYR A 120 -3.14 5.08 6.15
N LEU A 121 -2.26 4.95 5.15
CA LEU A 121 -2.65 4.83 3.75
C LEU A 121 -3.46 3.55 3.47
N GLU A 122 -3.11 2.42 4.07
CA GLU A 122 -3.91 1.19 3.94
C GLU A 122 -5.31 1.34 4.55
N LEU A 123 -5.40 1.95 5.74
CA LEU A 123 -6.68 2.20 6.40
C LEU A 123 -7.54 3.18 5.60
N LEU A 124 -6.91 4.24 5.06
CA LEU A 124 -7.59 5.21 4.21
C LEU A 124 -8.08 4.55 2.92
N GLY A 125 -7.26 3.74 2.26
CA GLY A 125 -7.66 2.97 1.08
C GLY A 125 -8.81 2.00 1.39
N THR A 126 -8.74 1.32 2.54
CA THR A 126 -9.81 0.41 3.00
C THR A 126 -11.11 1.15 3.27
N ASN A 127 -11.06 2.34 3.86
CA ASN A 127 -12.26 3.15 4.05
C ASN A 127 -12.77 3.73 2.73
N LEU A 128 -11.89 4.09 1.80
CA LEU A 128 -12.27 4.60 0.49
C LEU A 128 -13.01 3.54 -0.34
N LEU A 129 -12.73 2.24 -0.12
CA LEU A 129 -13.45 1.14 -0.78
C LEU A 129 -14.97 1.15 -0.52
N TYR A 130 -15.45 1.68 0.62
CA TYR A 130 -16.89 1.83 0.86
C TYR A 130 -17.58 2.68 -0.20
N VAL A 131 -16.89 3.70 -0.69
CA VAL A 131 -17.41 4.62 -1.70
C VAL A 131 -16.96 4.21 -3.09
N ALA A 132 -15.72 3.75 -3.22
CA ALA A 132 -15.13 3.39 -4.51
C ALA A 132 -15.82 2.17 -5.13
N ILE A 133 -16.16 1.12 -4.38
CA ILE A 133 -16.79 -0.08 -4.96
C ILE A 133 -18.16 0.25 -5.58
N PRO A 134 -19.11 0.90 -4.87
CA PRO A 134 -20.40 1.20 -5.46
C PRO A 134 -20.33 2.23 -6.57
N LEU A 135 -19.44 3.23 -6.41
CA LEU A 135 -19.21 4.26 -7.40
C LEU A 135 -18.54 3.71 -8.67
N PHE A 136 -17.72 2.66 -8.55
CA PHE A 136 -17.07 2.01 -9.68
C PHE A 136 -18.04 1.08 -10.43
N TYR A 137 -18.89 0.35 -9.70
CA TYR A 137 -19.76 -0.67 -10.28
C TYR A 137 -20.65 -0.13 -11.41
N ALA A 138 -21.42 0.93 -11.16
CA ALA A 138 -22.38 1.44 -12.15
C ALA A 138 -21.70 1.96 -13.42
N PRO A 139 -20.70 2.86 -13.36
CA PRO A 139 -19.95 3.28 -14.53
C PRO A 139 -19.26 2.12 -15.26
N PHE A 140 -18.66 1.19 -14.51
CA PHE A 140 -17.96 0.04 -15.10
C PHE A 140 -18.89 -0.85 -15.90
N MET A 141 -20.07 -1.16 -15.38
CA MET A 141 -21.07 -1.96 -16.09
C MET A 141 -21.59 -1.26 -17.34
N ILE A 142 -21.80 0.06 -17.28
CA ILE A 142 -22.21 0.85 -18.45
C ILE A 142 -21.14 0.78 -19.55
N VAL A 143 -19.87 0.97 -19.18
CA VAL A 143 -18.76 0.95 -20.14
C VAL A 143 -18.57 -0.45 -20.73
N ILE A 144 -18.57 -1.51 -19.92
CA ILE A 144 -18.46 -2.89 -20.43
C ILE A 144 -19.62 -3.27 -21.33
N ALA A 145 -20.87 -2.94 -20.95
CA ALA A 145 -22.04 -3.25 -21.76
C ALA A 145 -21.96 -2.59 -23.15
N LYS A 146 -21.46 -1.34 -23.20
CA LYS A 146 -21.26 -0.65 -24.47
C LYS A 146 -20.11 -1.25 -25.28
N VAL A 147 -18.96 -1.52 -24.66
CA VAL A 147 -17.77 -2.04 -25.37
C VAL A 147 -17.98 -3.46 -25.90
N VAL A 148 -18.57 -4.35 -25.08
CA VAL A 148 -18.66 -5.79 -25.40
C VAL A 148 -19.92 -6.10 -26.20
N ALA A 149 -21.06 -5.51 -25.83
CA ALA A 149 -22.35 -5.86 -26.41
C ALA A 149 -22.93 -4.76 -27.33
N GLY A 150 -22.29 -3.59 -27.42
CA GLY A 150 -22.87 -2.42 -28.11
C GLY A 150 -24.19 -1.96 -27.48
N TYR A 151 -24.45 -2.36 -26.24
CA TYR A 151 -25.77 -2.28 -25.64
C TYR A 151 -25.93 -1.04 -24.76
N ASP A 152 -27.03 -0.32 -24.94
CA ASP A 152 -27.37 0.81 -24.09
C ASP A 152 -28.04 0.34 -22.80
N LEU A 153 -27.23 0.20 -21.76
CA LEU A 153 -27.64 -0.26 -20.44
C LEU A 153 -28.58 0.72 -19.72
N TYR A 154 -28.68 1.99 -20.17
CA TYR A 154 -29.62 2.97 -19.61
C TYR A 154 -31.08 2.58 -19.82
N ARG A 155 -31.36 1.72 -20.82
CA ARG A 155 -32.71 1.17 -21.03
C ARG A 155 -33.17 0.25 -19.90
N HIS A 156 -32.24 -0.28 -19.11
CA HIS A 156 -32.51 -1.18 -17.98
C HIS A 156 -32.11 -0.52 -16.64
N SER A 157 -32.59 0.71 -16.42
CA SER A 157 -32.26 1.51 -15.23
C SER A 157 -32.56 0.81 -13.90
N ALA A 158 -33.64 0.03 -13.82
CA ALA A 158 -33.97 -0.75 -12.64
C ALA A 158 -32.88 -1.79 -12.32
N TRP A 159 -32.36 -2.48 -13.33
CA TRP A 159 -31.28 -3.46 -13.15
C TRP A 159 -29.98 -2.79 -12.68
N LEU A 160 -29.64 -1.64 -13.25
CA LEU A 160 -28.51 -0.83 -12.81
C LEU A 160 -28.68 -0.36 -11.35
N ALA A 161 -29.88 0.07 -10.97
CA ALA A 161 -30.16 0.50 -9.59
C ALA A 161 -30.02 -0.65 -8.60
N TYR A 162 -30.60 -1.83 -8.89
CA TYR A 162 -30.44 -3.02 -8.04
C TYR A 162 -28.99 -3.49 -7.97
N GLY A 163 -28.27 -3.46 -9.09
CA GLY A 163 -26.84 -3.80 -9.11
C GLY A 163 -26.01 -2.83 -8.27
N THR A 164 -26.31 -1.53 -8.33
CA THR A 164 -25.63 -0.51 -7.52
C THR A 164 -25.93 -0.69 -6.03
N LEU A 165 -27.19 -0.96 -5.66
CA LEU A 165 -27.54 -1.29 -4.28
C LEU A 165 -26.85 -2.58 -3.80
N GLY A 166 -26.81 -3.61 -4.65
CA GLY A 166 -26.08 -4.84 -4.38
C GLY A 166 -24.58 -4.57 -4.16
N SER A 167 -23.98 -3.70 -4.96
CA SER A 167 -22.57 -3.33 -4.82
C SER A 167 -22.27 -2.58 -3.50
N MET A 168 -23.24 -1.86 -2.92
CA MET A 168 -23.10 -1.30 -1.57
C MET A 168 -23.00 -2.39 -0.51
N VAL A 169 -23.82 -3.44 -0.61
CA VAL A 169 -23.76 -4.59 0.31
C VAL A 169 -22.42 -5.31 0.16
N VAL A 170 -21.97 -5.54 -1.08
CA VAL A 170 -20.67 -6.13 -1.36
C VAL A 170 -19.55 -5.26 -0.78
N ALA A 171 -19.62 -3.94 -0.93
CA ALA A 171 -18.64 -3.02 -0.35
C ALA A 171 -18.58 -3.15 1.18
N LEU A 172 -19.73 -3.22 1.86
CA LEU A 172 -19.79 -3.45 3.30
C LEU A 172 -19.11 -4.77 3.70
N VAL A 173 -19.40 -5.87 2.99
CA VAL A 173 -18.82 -7.19 3.27
C VAL A 173 -17.31 -7.21 3.03
N VAL A 174 -16.86 -6.69 1.88
CA VAL A 174 -15.43 -6.63 1.53
C VAL A 174 -14.66 -5.80 2.54
N VAL A 175 -15.16 -4.60 2.87
CA VAL A 175 -14.47 -3.74 3.84
C VAL A 175 -14.52 -4.35 5.25
N TYR A 176 -15.62 -4.98 5.64
CA TYR A 176 -15.69 -5.72 6.92
C TYR A 176 -14.66 -6.83 6.97
N LEU A 177 -14.52 -7.64 5.91
CA LEU A 177 -13.51 -8.70 5.83
C LEU A 177 -12.09 -8.14 5.89
N LEU A 178 -11.79 -7.07 5.13
CA LEU A 178 -10.47 -6.43 5.15
C LEU A 178 -10.13 -5.81 6.52
N LYS A 179 -11.12 -5.25 7.23
CA LYS A 179 -10.94 -4.75 8.60
C LYS A 179 -10.79 -5.87 9.63
N LYS A 180 -11.47 -7.01 9.42
CA LYS A 180 -11.41 -8.18 10.31
C LYS A 180 -10.13 -8.98 10.14
N PHE A 181 -9.56 -8.99 8.94
CA PHE A 181 -8.29 -9.62 8.62
C PHE A 181 -7.28 -8.55 8.17
N PRO A 182 -6.89 -7.61 9.05
CA PRO A 182 -5.86 -6.64 8.71
C PRO A 182 -4.55 -7.37 8.44
N SER A 183 -3.69 -6.78 7.61
CA SER A 183 -2.39 -7.34 7.21
C SER A 183 -1.54 -7.71 8.44
N LYS A 184 -1.58 -8.99 8.85
CA LYS A 184 -0.89 -9.51 10.05
C LYS A 184 0.58 -9.10 10.08
N ARG A 185 1.23 -9.11 8.92
CA ARG A 185 2.65 -8.75 8.75
C ARG A 185 2.97 -7.29 9.01
N LEU A 186 2.02 -6.38 8.80
CA LEU A 186 2.20 -4.95 9.10
C LEU A 186 2.04 -4.67 10.60
N GLN A 187 1.20 -5.45 11.28
CA GLN A 187 1.14 -5.46 12.75
C GLN A 187 2.42 -6.06 13.34
N GLU A 188 2.90 -7.19 12.82
CA GLU A 188 4.16 -7.83 13.22
C GLU A 188 5.37 -6.89 13.02
N ALA A 189 5.42 -6.17 11.90
CA ALA A 189 6.48 -5.19 11.66
C ALA A 189 6.42 -4.01 12.65
N GLN A 190 5.23 -3.60 13.10
CA GLN A 190 5.10 -2.53 14.10
C GLN A 190 5.39 -3.00 15.52
N SER A 191 4.93 -4.18 15.92
CA SER A 191 5.23 -4.74 17.25
C SER A 191 6.73 -4.96 17.40
N PHE A 192 7.38 -5.50 16.37
CA PHE A 192 8.82 -5.68 16.34
C PHE A 192 9.59 -4.35 16.42
N LEU A 193 9.12 -3.31 15.71
CA LEU A 193 9.70 -1.97 15.81
C LEU A 193 9.45 -1.29 17.16
N ALA A 194 8.39 -1.66 17.89
CA ALA A 194 8.11 -1.16 19.24
C ALA A 194 9.02 -1.84 20.27
N GLU A 195 9.20 -3.16 20.18
CA GLU A 195 10.12 -3.94 21.02
C GLU A 195 11.57 -3.42 20.92
N LEU A 196 12.02 -3.08 19.71
CA LEU A 196 13.36 -2.50 19.51
C LEU A 196 13.57 -1.13 20.17
N LYS A 197 12.49 -0.35 20.35
CA LYS A 197 12.55 0.94 21.04
C LYS A 197 12.62 0.78 22.55
N GLU A 198 12.05 -0.29 23.10
CA GLU A 198 12.13 -0.61 24.53
C GLU A 198 13.48 -1.24 24.91
N ALA A 199 14.22 -1.77 23.93
CA ALA A 199 15.54 -2.36 24.11
C ALA A 199 16.73 -1.39 23.90
N GLU A 200 16.49 -0.20 23.34
CA GLU A 200 17.44 0.94 23.28
C GLU A 200 17.36 1.79 24.56
#